data_AF-A0A7X1WRF5-F1
#
_entry.id   AF-A0A7X1WRF5-F1
#
_cell.length_a   1.000
_cell.length_b   1.000
_cell.length_c   1.000
_cell.angle_alpha   90.00
_cell.angle_beta   90.00
_cell.angle_gamma   90.00
#
_symmetry.space_group_name_H-M   'P 1'
#
loop_
_entity.id
_entity.type
_entity.pdbx_description
1 polymer ?
#
loop_
_entity_poly.entity_id
_entity_poly.type
_entity_poly.pdbx_seq_one_letter_code
_entity_poly.pdbx_strand_id
1 'polypeptide(L)'
;MHHIHKINIVSEIIDGKPVFTFDSHHEALLPWAQCARDLGVSPRLLTLDYHCDTRPAFIGHSTVDLAAGAGDEDWDSRAAVEVAKIDFRDEDTVREAILKLRFDEHISAAVQSGIVDIAFAIVGGSISNEYQSNEQRVAEAEWRERWQDEPWVPMPKAGAPYTYSIPDERIIELPHQKVRARDQPPSRAYANMALESTFLRGRLDFIDIITKSSSVPGLFEVPFILDIDLDYFNTRTAVQPADHLVFHELIRRAEIITIAREPKCVTDLQKRGEKLTSDWLETELKRHIREALSTPASQGDMTTTSQTSA
;
A
#
# COMPACT_ATOMS: atom_id res chain seq x y z
N MET A 1 -15.23 -13.40 26.47
CA MET A 1 -14.96 -12.00 26.87
C MET A 1 -14.35 -11.33 25.66
N HIS A 2 -15.12 -10.52 24.93
CA HIS A 2 -14.56 -9.71 23.84
C HIS A 2 -13.70 -8.64 24.51
N HIS A 3 -12.38 -8.69 24.29
CA HIS A 3 -11.53 -7.54 24.57
C HIS A 3 -12.11 -6.39 23.76
N ILE A 4 -12.57 -5.33 24.43
CA ILE A 4 -12.90 -4.07 23.76
C ILE A 4 -11.57 -3.57 23.21
N HIS A 5 -11.32 -3.84 21.93
CA HIS A 5 -10.17 -3.29 21.22
C HIS A 5 -10.37 -1.79 21.17
N LYS A 6 -9.62 -1.06 21.98
CA LYS A 6 -9.69 0.40 21.99
C LYS A 6 -8.79 0.90 20.87
N ILE A 7 -9.39 1.46 19.83
CA ILE A 7 -8.69 2.09 18.72
C ILE A 7 -7.80 3.20 19.30
N ASN A 8 -6.48 3.07 19.16
CA ASN A 8 -5.49 3.96 19.77
C ASN A 8 -4.67 4.65 18.68
N ILE A 9 -5.27 5.66 18.07
CA ILE A 9 -4.61 6.48 17.06
C ILE A 9 -4.05 7.74 17.73
N VAL A 10 -2.75 7.93 17.62
CA VAL A 10 -2.06 9.18 17.97
C VAL A 10 -2.04 10.06 16.73
N SER A 11 -2.53 11.29 16.85
CA SER A 11 -2.45 12.31 15.80
C SER A 11 -1.48 13.41 16.22
N GLU A 12 -0.59 13.80 15.32
CA GLU A 12 0.31 14.92 15.49
C GLU A 12 0.45 15.72 14.19
N ILE A 13 0.90 16.98 14.32
CA ILE A 13 1.24 17.82 13.18
C ILE A 13 2.74 18.04 13.20
N ILE A 14 3.45 17.59 12.17
CA ILE A 14 4.90 17.78 12.00
C ILE A 14 5.10 18.79 10.87
N ASP A 15 5.61 19.99 11.19
CA ASP A 15 5.87 21.06 10.21
C ASP A 15 4.68 21.32 9.26
N GLY A 16 3.46 21.24 9.79
CA GLY A 16 2.20 21.44 9.05
C GLY A 16 1.63 20.19 8.36
N LYS A 17 2.35 19.06 8.37
CA LYS A 17 1.87 17.77 7.84
C LYS A 17 1.13 16.97 8.93
N PRO A 18 -0.13 16.56 8.72
CA PRO A 18 -0.79 15.62 9.60
C PRO A 18 -0.14 14.23 9.52
N VAL A 19 0.25 13.71 10.67
CA VAL A 19 0.84 12.38 10.84
C VAL A 19 0.03 11.60 11.87
N PHE A 20 -0.35 10.38 11.53
CA PHE A 20 -1.10 9.48 12.41
C PHE A 20 -0.31 8.21 12.67
N THR A 21 -0.35 7.73 13.90
CA THR A 21 0.38 6.53 14.32
C THR A 21 -0.51 5.63 15.16
N PHE A 22 -0.47 4.33 14.89
CA PHE A 22 -1.32 3.31 15.51
C PHE A 22 -0.60 1.96 15.56
N ASP A 23 -1.05 1.04 16.41
CA ASP A 23 -0.37 -0.25 16.63
C ASP A 23 -0.80 -1.37 15.67
N SER A 24 -2.00 -1.29 15.10
CA SER A 24 -2.52 -2.30 14.17
C SER A 24 -2.93 -1.67 12.86
N HIS A 25 -2.49 -2.23 11.73
CA HIS A 25 -2.57 -1.53 10.44
C HIS A 25 -4.00 -1.18 10.01
N HIS A 26 -4.97 -2.04 10.29
CA HIS A 26 -6.39 -1.78 10.00
C HIS A 26 -6.98 -0.53 10.68
N GLU A 27 -6.34 0.02 11.72
CA GLU A 27 -6.74 1.30 12.32
C GLU A 27 -6.51 2.49 11.37
N ALA A 28 -5.72 2.33 10.31
CA ALA A 28 -5.48 3.32 9.26
C ALA A 28 -6.76 3.78 8.55
N LEU A 29 -7.80 2.94 8.54
CA LEU A 29 -9.08 3.28 7.91
C LEU A 29 -9.67 4.58 8.44
N LEU A 30 -9.47 4.89 9.73
CA LEU A 30 -10.00 6.11 10.35
C LEU A 30 -9.33 7.39 9.84
N PRO A 31 -7.99 7.57 9.91
CA PRO A 31 -7.34 8.75 9.34
C PRO A 31 -7.53 8.85 7.82
N TRP A 32 -7.65 7.73 7.10
CA TRP A 32 -7.94 7.77 5.67
C TRP A 32 -9.35 8.31 5.38
N ALA A 33 -10.36 7.85 6.13
CA ALA A 33 -11.73 8.37 6.03
C ALA A 33 -11.79 9.87 6.38
N GLN A 34 -11.04 10.29 7.42
CA GLN A 34 -10.91 11.70 7.77
C GLN A 34 -10.33 12.52 6.61
N CYS A 35 -9.25 12.04 5.98
CA CYS A 35 -8.63 12.69 4.84
C CYS A 35 -9.61 12.84 3.66
N ALA A 36 -10.29 11.74 3.29
CA ALA A 36 -11.28 11.76 2.20
C ALA A 36 -12.43 12.74 2.47
N ARG A 37 -12.91 12.79 3.72
CA ARG A 37 -13.94 13.74 4.16
C ARG A 37 -13.45 15.19 4.06
N ASP A 38 -12.23 15.48 4.50
CA ASP A 38 -11.68 16.84 4.48
C ASP A 38 -11.40 17.34 3.06
N LEU A 39 -10.96 16.45 2.17
CA LEU A 39 -10.74 16.76 0.76
C LEU A 39 -12.04 16.85 -0.06
N GLY A 40 -13.11 16.20 0.41
CA GLY A 40 -14.37 16.05 -0.35
C GLY A 40 -14.26 15.12 -1.55
N VAL A 41 -13.13 14.43 -1.72
CA VAL A 41 -12.83 13.45 -2.78
C VAL A 41 -12.05 12.29 -2.20
N SER A 42 -12.13 11.12 -2.84
CA SER A 42 -11.35 9.94 -2.46
C SER A 42 -9.89 10.09 -2.93
N PRO A 43 -8.89 10.20 -2.02
CA PRO A 43 -7.50 10.28 -2.41
C PRO A 43 -6.96 8.94 -2.96
N ARG A 44 -5.81 8.98 -3.62
CA ARG A 44 -4.99 7.79 -3.87
C ARG A 44 -4.36 7.28 -2.58
N LEU A 45 -4.03 6.00 -2.53
CA LEU A 45 -3.20 5.43 -1.48
C LEU A 45 -1.90 4.91 -2.10
N LEU A 46 -0.76 5.32 -1.54
CA LEU A 46 0.51 4.65 -1.73
C LEU A 46 0.91 4.05 -0.38
N THR A 47 0.97 2.72 -0.29
CA THR A 47 1.38 2.03 0.93
C THR A 47 2.74 1.33 0.75
N LEU A 48 3.56 1.41 1.80
CA LEU A 48 4.82 0.69 1.95
C LEU A 48 4.65 -0.33 3.07
N ASP A 49 4.68 -1.61 2.74
CA ASP A 49 4.30 -2.67 3.68
C ASP A 49 5.09 -3.96 3.37
N TYR A 50 5.46 -4.74 4.39
CA TYR A 50 6.01 -6.06 4.14
C TYR A 50 4.95 -7.04 3.62
N HIS A 51 3.71 -6.92 4.08
CA HIS A 51 2.55 -7.66 3.63
C HIS A 51 1.84 -6.92 2.49
N CYS A 52 0.89 -7.60 1.83
CA CYS A 52 0.16 -6.98 0.73
C CYS A 52 -1.00 -6.13 1.23
N ASP A 53 -1.61 -6.51 2.36
CA ASP A 53 -2.74 -5.81 2.95
C ASP A 53 -3.98 -5.68 2.05
N THR A 54 -4.12 -6.64 1.13
CA THR A 54 -5.11 -6.68 0.04
C THR A 54 -6.16 -7.78 0.17
N ARG A 55 -6.27 -8.44 1.33
CA ARG A 55 -7.28 -9.49 1.52
C ARG A 55 -8.69 -8.91 1.34
N PRO A 56 -9.65 -9.70 0.80
CA PRO A 56 -11.01 -9.20 0.62
C PRO A 56 -11.61 -8.67 1.94
N ALA A 57 -12.20 -7.48 1.89
CA ALA A 57 -12.77 -6.81 3.05
C ALA A 57 -13.68 -7.74 3.86
N PHE A 58 -13.51 -7.77 5.18
CA PHE A 58 -14.33 -8.56 6.12
C PHE A 58 -14.37 -10.07 5.87
N ILE A 59 -13.45 -10.67 5.09
CA ILE A 59 -13.43 -12.12 4.89
C ILE A 59 -13.29 -12.87 6.22
N GLY A 60 -12.42 -12.41 7.12
CA GLY A 60 -12.19 -13.02 8.42
C GLY A 60 -13.38 -12.88 9.36
N HIS A 61 -14.11 -11.77 9.31
CA HIS A 61 -15.33 -11.60 10.09
C HIS A 61 -16.46 -12.49 9.55
N SER A 62 -16.69 -12.44 8.24
CA SER A 62 -17.80 -13.12 7.56
C SER A 62 -17.67 -14.65 7.58
N THR A 63 -16.44 -15.17 7.59
CA THR A 63 -16.18 -16.63 7.66
C THR A 63 -16.25 -17.19 9.08
N VAL A 64 -15.88 -16.41 10.10
CA VAL A 64 -15.98 -16.88 11.51
C VAL A 64 -17.44 -17.01 11.95
N ASP A 65 -18.34 -16.18 11.43
CA ASP A 65 -19.77 -16.29 11.71
C ASP A 65 -20.45 -17.48 10.99
N LEU A 66 -19.87 -18.00 9.89
CA LEU A 66 -20.31 -19.27 9.28
C LEU A 66 -20.10 -20.46 10.22
N ALA A 67 -18.98 -20.48 10.96
CA ALA A 67 -18.72 -21.54 11.93
C ALA A 67 -19.66 -21.49 13.15
N ALA A 68 -20.35 -20.37 13.37
CA ALA A 68 -21.28 -20.15 14.49
C ALA A 68 -22.75 -20.48 14.15
N GLY A 69 -23.03 -21.11 13.01
CA GLY A 69 -24.38 -21.58 12.63
C GLY A 69 -25.19 -20.58 11.79
N ALA A 70 -24.52 -19.61 11.17
CA ALA A 70 -25.16 -18.77 10.16
C ALA A 70 -25.41 -19.61 8.90
N GLY A 71 -26.64 -19.58 8.38
CA GLY A 71 -27.14 -20.45 7.31
C GLY A 71 -26.41 -20.36 5.96
N ASP A 72 -27.03 -20.87 4.90
CA ASP A 72 -26.42 -21.11 3.57
C ASP A 72 -25.93 -19.86 2.80
N GLU A 73 -25.94 -18.67 3.39
CA GLU A 73 -25.39 -17.45 2.76
C GLU A 73 -23.85 -17.50 2.70
N ASP A 74 -23.30 -17.31 1.50
CA ASP A 74 -21.86 -17.24 1.25
C ASP A 74 -21.20 -16.03 1.95
N TRP A 75 -19.92 -16.17 2.31
CA TRP A 75 -19.17 -15.15 3.06
C TRP A 75 -19.08 -13.82 2.30
N ASP A 76 -19.03 -13.87 0.96
CA ASP A 76 -18.88 -12.70 0.09
C ASP A 76 -20.10 -11.77 0.19
N SER A 77 -21.31 -12.34 0.22
CA SER A 77 -22.54 -11.55 0.39
C SER A 77 -22.60 -10.84 1.75
N ARG A 78 -22.07 -11.47 2.80
CA ARG A 78 -22.00 -10.86 4.15
C ARG A 78 -20.94 -9.77 4.22
N ALA A 79 -19.78 -10.01 3.62
CA ALA A 79 -18.71 -9.02 3.51
C ALA A 79 -19.22 -7.77 2.79
N ALA A 80 -19.93 -7.92 1.67
CA ALA A 80 -20.52 -6.81 0.93
C ALA A 80 -21.51 -5.99 1.79
N VAL A 81 -22.31 -6.64 2.65
CA VAL A 81 -23.20 -5.96 3.59
C VAL A 81 -22.42 -5.14 4.63
N GLU A 82 -21.28 -5.63 5.11
CA GLU A 82 -20.43 -4.88 6.04
C GLU A 82 -19.74 -3.69 5.36
N VAL A 83 -19.24 -3.86 4.14
CA VAL A 83 -18.69 -2.76 3.34
C VAL A 83 -19.74 -1.66 3.12
N ALA A 84 -20.96 -2.04 2.75
CA ALA A 84 -22.05 -1.08 2.47
C ALA A 84 -22.47 -0.25 3.70
N LYS A 85 -22.10 -0.66 4.92
CA LYS A 85 -22.35 0.11 6.15
C LYS A 85 -21.33 1.23 6.36
N ILE A 86 -20.19 1.19 5.68
CA ILE A 86 -19.15 2.21 5.82
C ILE A 86 -19.60 3.47 5.08
N ASP A 87 -19.93 4.52 5.82
CA ASP A 87 -20.00 5.88 5.28
C ASP A 87 -18.82 6.67 5.85
N PHE A 88 -17.83 6.97 5.02
CA PHE A 88 -16.65 7.71 5.45
C PHE A 88 -16.94 9.11 5.99
N ARG A 89 -18.16 9.63 5.74
CA ARG A 89 -18.62 10.90 6.32
C ARG A 89 -19.05 10.75 7.77
N ASP A 90 -19.48 9.55 8.17
CA ASP A 90 -19.87 9.20 9.53
C ASP A 90 -18.75 8.39 10.22
N GLU A 91 -18.03 9.06 11.11
CA GLU A 91 -16.91 8.47 11.85
C GLU A 91 -17.31 7.21 12.63
N ASP A 92 -18.53 7.13 13.16
CA ASP A 92 -18.96 5.98 13.96
C ASP A 92 -19.05 4.72 13.11
N THR A 93 -19.51 4.83 11.86
CA THR A 93 -19.56 3.68 10.95
C THR A 93 -18.17 3.14 10.60
N VAL A 94 -17.18 4.03 10.46
CA VAL A 94 -15.78 3.67 10.20
C VAL A 94 -15.17 2.98 11.42
N ARG A 95 -15.46 3.49 12.62
CA ARG A 95 -15.00 2.86 13.87
C ARG A 95 -15.58 1.46 14.04
N GLU A 96 -16.87 1.27 13.77
CA GLU A 96 -17.51 -0.05 13.82
C GLU A 96 -16.91 -1.03 12.79
N ALA A 97 -16.55 -0.54 11.60
CA ALA A 97 -15.84 -1.34 10.60
C ALA A 97 -14.47 -1.79 11.10
N ILE A 98 -13.68 -0.90 11.70
CA ILE A 98 -12.34 -1.21 12.26
C ILE A 98 -12.43 -2.35 13.29
N LEU A 99 -13.47 -2.36 14.14
CA LEU A 99 -13.64 -3.42 15.14
C LEU A 99 -13.90 -4.82 14.54
N LYS A 100 -14.32 -4.88 13.27
CA LYS A 100 -14.66 -6.13 12.58
C LYS A 100 -13.59 -6.55 11.58
N LEU A 101 -12.87 -5.60 10.99
CA LEU A 101 -11.76 -5.87 10.09
C LEU A 101 -10.70 -6.70 10.80
N ARG A 102 -10.14 -7.65 10.06
CA ARG A 102 -9.05 -8.51 10.52
C ARG A 102 -7.93 -8.44 9.50
N PHE A 103 -6.70 -8.70 9.95
CA PHE A 103 -5.49 -8.95 9.13
C PHE A 103 -5.62 -8.63 7.64
N ASP A 104 -4.99 -7.54 7.19
CA ASP A 104 -4.75 -7.27 5.77
C ASP A 104 -6.03 -6.95 4.97
N GLU A 105 -7.19 -6.70 5.61
CA GLU A 105 -8.49 -6.48 4.93
C GLU A 105 -8.80 -5.00 4.65
N HIS A 106 -8.03 -4.10 5.23
CA HIS A 106 -8.43 -2.70 5.39
C HIS A 106 -8.28 -1.85 4.12
N ILE A 107 -7.32 -2.16 3.23
CA ILE A 107 -7.20 -1.51 1.91
C ILE A 107 -8.41 -1.88 1.05
N SER A 108 -8.80 -3.15 1.04
CA SER A 108 -10.00 -3.61 0.34
C SER A 108 -11.25 -2.90 0.83
N ALA A 109 -11.41 -2.77 2.16
CA ALA A 109 -12.53 -2.04 2.74
C ALA A 109 -12.52 -0.55 2.35
N ALA A 110 -11.34 0.09 2.36
CA ALA A 110 -11.20 1.50 2.02
C ALA A 110 -11.57 1.80 0.56
N VAL A 111 -11.15 0.95 -0.37
CA VAL A 111 -11.46 1.13 -1.79
C VAL A 111 -12.94 0.86 -2.07
N GLN A 112 -13.48 -0.25 -1.57
CA GLN A 112 -14.88 -0.62 -1.84
C GLN A 112 -15.89 0.34 -1.19
N SER A 113 -15.54 1.00 -0.10
CA SER A 113 -16.36 2.04 0.54
C SER A 113 -16.15 3.46 -0.03
N GLY A 114 -15.23 3.61 -0.98
CA GLY A 114 -14.92 4.91 -1.59
C GLY A 114 -14.12 5.85 -0.68
N ILE A 115 -13.49 5.36 0.40
CA ILE A 115 -12.51 6.13 1.18
C ILE A 115 -11.26 6.40 0.32
N VAL A 116 -10.81 5.41 -0.45
CA VAL A 116 -9.65 5.49 -1.34
C VAL A 116 -10.09 5.25 -2.78
N ASP A 117 -9.49 5.96 -3.74
CA ASP A 117 -9.79 5.79 -5.18
C ASP A 117 -9.02 4.61 -5.80
N ILE A 118 -7.68 4.64 -5.78
CA ILE A 118 -6.82 3.51 -6.17
C ILE A 118 -5.73 3.36 -5.12
N ALA A 119 -5.45 2.10 -4.74
CA ALA A 119 -4.34 1.76 -3.87
C ALA A 119 -3.18 1.16 -4.68
N PHE A 120 -1.98 1.71 -4.48
CA PHE A 120 -0.72 1.17 -4.97
C PHE A 120 0.08 0.64 -3.78
N ALA A 121 0.35 -0.66 -3.76
CA ALA A 121 1.11 -1.31 -2.70
C ALA A 121 2.53 -1.65 -3.16
N ILE A 122 3.54 -1.12 -2.47
CA ILE A 122 4.94 -1.54 -2.62
C ILE A 122 5.23 -2.56 -1.52
N VAL A 123 5.25 -3.83 -1.90
CA VAL A 123 5.37 -4.95 -0.97
C VAL A 123 6.84 -5.35 -0.77
N GLY A 124 7.22 -5.56 0.49
CA GLY A 124 8.55 -6.02 0.91
C GLY A 124 8.70 -7.55 0.98
N GLY A 125 7.61 -8.25 1.26
CA GLY A 125 7.52 -9.69 1.46
C GLY A 125 7.20 -10.47 0.18
N SER A 126 6.33 -11.46 0.29
CA SER A 126 5.92 -12.28 -0.86
C SER A 126 4.66 -11.71 -1.49
N ILE A 127 4.67 -11.56 -2.81
CA ILE A 127 3.49 -11.18 -3.59
C ILE A 127 2.89 -12.46 -4.17
N SER A 128 1.60 -12.70 -3.92
CA SER A 128 0.92 -13.91 -4.41
C SER A 128 0.44 -13.75 -5.85
N ASN A 129 0.05 -12.53 -6.24
CA ASN A 129 -0.45 -12.19 -7.57
C ASN A 129 0.25 -10.94 -8.08
N GLU A 130 1.46 -11.09 -8.63
CA GLU A 130 2.18 -9.97 -9.23
C GLU A 130 1.33 -9.28 -10.30
N TYR A 131 1.17 -7.96 -10.22
CA TYR A 131 0.40 -7.22 -11.22
C TYR A 131 1.08 -7.30 -12.60
N GLN A 132 0.31 -7.70 -13.61
CA GLN A 132 0.80 -8.03 -14.94
C GLN A 132 0.25 -7.09 -16.02
N SER A 133 0.96 -7.01 -17.16
CA SER A 133 0.44 -6.32 -18.33
C SER A 133 -0.76 -7.07 -18.93
N ASN A 134 -1.60 -6.34 -19.67
CA ASN A 134 -2.74 -6.92 -20.37
C ASN A 134 -2.31 -8.05 -21.31
N GLU A 135 -1.18 -7.89 -21.99
CA GLU A 135 -0.62 -8.89 -22.90
C GLU A 135 -0.17 -10.15 -22.17
N GLN A 136 0.44 -10.02 -20.99
CA GLN A 136 0.81 -11.19 -20.17
C GLN A 136 -0.43 -11.90 -19.65
N ARG A 137 -1.47 -11.18 -19.21
CA ARG A 137 -2.75 -11.77 -18.78
C ARG A 137 -3.42 -12.58 -19.89
N VAL A 138 -3.45 -12.03 -21.11
CA VAL A 138 -4.00 -12.73 -22.30
C VAL A 138 -3.18 -13.98 -22.61
N ALA A 139 -1.85 -13.86 -22.65
CA ALA A 139 -0.96 -14.99 -22.93
C ALA A 139 -1.10 -16.12 -21.89
N GLU A 140 -1.29 -15.77 -20.62
CA GLU A 140 -1.54 -16.75 -19.54
C GLU A 140 -2.92 -17.39 -19.62
N ALA A 141 -3.97 -16.63 -19.98
CA ALA A 141 -5.31 -17.18 -20.17
C ALA A 141 -5.32 -18.21 -21.30
N GLU A 142 -4.77 -17.86 -22.47
CA GLU A 142 -4.61 -18.77 -23.61
C GLU A 142 -3.72 -19.98 -23.29
N TRP A 143 -2.73 -19.80 -22.42
CA TRP A 143 -1.89 -20.91 -21.95
C TRP A 143 -2.66 -21.84 -21.00
N ARG A 144 -3.44 -21.30 -20.05
CA ARG A 144 -4.25 -22.11 -19.11
C ARG A 144 -5.29 -22.96 -19.83
N GLU A 145 -5.90 -22.44 -20.88
CA GLU A 145 -6.83 -23.22 -21.71
C GLU A 145 -6.11 -24.41 -22.39
N ARG A 146 -4.95 -24.17 -23.01
CA ARG A 146 -4.17 -25.22 -23.68
C ARG A 146 -3.51 -26.21 -22.73
N TRP A 147 -3.10 -25.76 -21.54
CA TRP A 147 -2.42 -26.60 -20.56
C TRP A 147 -3.29 -27.76 -20.06
N GLN A 148 -4.62 -27.61 -20.12
CA GLN A 148 -5.56 -28.69 -19.81
C GLN A 148 -5.37 -29.89 -20.76
N ASP A 149 -4.98 -29.65 -22.01
CA ASP A 149 -4.76 -30.66 -23.03
C ASP A 149 -3.27 -31.06 -23.15
N GLU A 150 -2.34 -30.13 -22.92
CA GLU A 150 -0.89 -30.33 -23.06
C GLU A 150 -0.09 -29.78 -21.85
N PRO A 151 0.01 -30.54 -20.74
CA PRO A 151 0.53 -30.03 -19.47
C PRO A 151 2.05 -29.75 -19.44
N TRP A 152 2.76 -30.01 -20.54
CA TRP A 152 4.22 -29.87 -20.65
C TRP A 152 4.67 -28.58 -21.34
N VAL A 153 3.74 -27.74 -21.79
CA VAL A 153 4.07 -26.46 -22.44
C VAL A 153 4.47 -25.43 -21.39
N PRO A 154 5.66 -24.80 -21.46
CA PRO A 154 6.05 -23.76 -20.51
C PRO A 154 5.19 -22.51 -20.68
N MET A 155 4.94 -21.81 -19.56
CA MET A 155 4.17 -20.56 -19.56
C MET A 155 4.84 -19.50 -20.46
N PRO A 156 4.09 -18.85 -21.36
CA PRO A 156 4.65 -17.84 -22.25
C PRO A 156 5.02 -16.58 -21.49
N LYS A 157 6.00 -15.85 -22.05
CA LYS A 157 6.30 -14.46 -21.68
C LYS A 157 5.82 -13.56 -22.80
N ALA A 158 4.91 -12.65 -22.50
CA ALA A 158 4.43 -11.69 -23.47
C ALA A 158 5.57 -10.76 -23.92
N GLY A 159 5.60 -10.49 -25.23
CA GLY A 159 6.41 -9.43 -25.82
C GLY A 159 5.70 -8.09 -25.71
N ALA A 160 6.41 -7.02 -26.03
CA ALA A 160 5.82 -5.69 -26.16
C ALA A 160 4.72 -5.66 -27.25
N PRO A 161 3.74 -4.74 -27.19
CA PRO A 161 3.61 -3.66 -26.20
C PRO A 161 3.28 -4.17 -24.80
N TYR A 162 3.58 -3.37 -23.76
CA TYR A 162 3.20 -3.65 -22.37
C TYR A 162 2.19 -2.59 -21.94
N THR A 163 0.91 -2.93 -21.94
CA THR A 163 -0.19 -2.05 -21.54
C THR A 163 -0.83 -2.53 -20.24
N TYR A 164 -1.50 -1.63 -19.53
CA TYR A 164 -2.05 -1.91 -18.20
C TYR A 164 -3.44 -1.31 -18.05
N SER A 165 -4.32 -2.05 -17.38
CA SER A 165 -5.70 -1.66 -17.05
C SER A 165 -5.90 -1.66 -15.55
N ILE A 166 -6.49 -0.61 -14.99
CA ILE A 166 -6.86 -0.59 -13.56
C ILE A 166 -7.80 -1.79 -13.27
N PRO A 167 -7.49 -2.65 -12.28
CA PRO A 167 -8.36 -3.76 -11.91
C PRO A 167 -9.68 -3.26 -11.32
N ASP A 168 -10.72 -4.10 -11.34
CA ASP A 168 -12.05 -3.73 -10.82
C ASP A 168 -12.01 -3.46 -9.31
N GLU A 169 -11.16 -4.18 -8.58
CA GLU A 169 -10.88 -3.99 -7.16
C GLU A 169 -10.07 -2.71 -6.89
N ARG A 170 -9.50 -2.08 -7.93
CA ARG A 170 -8.70 -0.84 -7.88
C ARG A 170 -7.52 -0.87 -6.90
N ILE A 171 -7.01 -2.07 -6.62
CA ILE A 171 -5.84 -2.33 -5.79
C ILE A 171 -4.75 -2.94 -6.67
N ILE A 172 -3.54 -2.38 -6.60
CA ILE A 172 -2.41 -2.77 -7.45
C ILE A 172 -1.20 -3.06 -6.57
N GLU A 173 -0.88 -4.35 -6.45
CA GLU A 173 0.37 -4.84 -5.85
C GLU A 173 1.50 -4.75 -6.88
N LEU A 174 2.47 -3.85 -6.68
CA LEU A 174 3.53 -3.65 -7.65
C LEU A 174 4.50 -4.84 -7.65
N PRO A 175 4.80 -5.45 -8.82
CA PRO A 175 5.71 -6.58 -8.91
C PRO A 175 7.10 -6.19 -8.45
N HIS A 176 7.85 -7.12 -7.83
CA HIS A 176 9.15 -6.79 -7.26
C HIS A 176 10.13 -6.18 -8.28
N GLN A 177 10.79 -5.10 -7.87
CA GLN A 177 11.92 -4.58 -8.63
C GLN A 177 13.09 -5.55 -8.56
N LYS A 178 13.73 -5.84 -9.70
CA LYS A 178 14.99 -6.58 -9.68
C LYS A 178 16.08 -5.74 -9.02
N VAL A 179 16.56 -6.19 -7.88
CA VAL A 179 17.71 -5.60 -7.18
C VAL A 179 18.95 -6.47 -7.43
N ARG A 180 20.03 -5.85 -7.91
CA ARG A 180 21.31 -6.54 -8.10
C ARG A 180 22.04 -6.59 -6.76
N ALA A 181 22.38 -7.78 -6.31
CA ALA A 181 23.21 -7.99 -5.12
C ALA A 181 24.53 -8.64 -5.52
N ARG A 182 25.66 -8.06 -5.11
CA ARG A 182 27.00 -8.66 -5.29
C ARG A 182 27.54 -9.24 -3.99
N ASP A 183 27.38 -8.51 -2.89
CA ASP A 183 28.07 -8.79 -1.63
C ASP A 183 27.15 -9.25 -0.49
N GLN A 184 25.86 -9.45 -0.77
CA GLN A 184 24.87 -9.84 0.24
C GLN A 184 23.75 -10.70 -0.36
N PRO A 185 22.97 -11.45 0.46
CA PRO A 185 21.82 -12.21 -0.02
C PRO A 185 20.82 -11.31 -0.75
N PRO A 186 20.21 -11.75 -1.87
CA PRO A 186 19.26 -10.94 -2.64
C PRO A 186 18.13 -10.34 -1.82
N SER A 187 17.57 -11.09 -0.87
CA SER A 187 16.49 -10.61 0.01
C SER A 187 16.93 -9.50 0.97
N ARG A 188 18.20 -9.49 1.41
CA ARG A 188 18.74 -8.38 2.21
C ARG A 188 19.03 -7.17 1.32
N ALA A 189 19.57 -7.40 0.12
CA ALA A 189 19.76 -6.31 -0.83
C ALA A 189 18.46 -5.61 -1.18
N TYR A 190 17.40 -6.37 -1.43
CA TYR A 190 16.07 -5.80 -1.68
C TYR A 190 15.59 -4.98 -0.47
N ALA A 191 15.64 -5.55 0.75
CA ALA A 191 15.21 -4.85 1.96
C ALA A 191 15.99 -3.54 2.20
N ASN A 192 17.29 -3.49 1.94
CA ASN A 192 18.08 -2.26 2.11
C ASN A 192 17.66 -1.12 1.16
N MET A 193 16.96 -1.42 0.05
CA MET A 193 16.58 -0.43 -0.96
C MET A 193 15.26 0.28 -0.64
N ALA A 194 14.56 -0.09 0.43
CA ALA A 194 13.19 0.35 0.76
C ALA A 194 12.94 1.85 0.52
N LEU A 195 13.83 2.73 1.03
CA LEU A 195 13.72 4.18 0.87
C LEU A 195 14.73 4.79 -0.11
N GLU A 196 15.52 3.96 -0.80
CA GLU A 196 16.51 4.45 -1.76
C GLU A 196 15.83 5.08 -2.97
N SER A 197 16.28 6.28 -3.34
CA SER A 197 15.75 7.05 -4.45
C SER A 197 15.66 6.26 -5.75
N THR A 198 16.67 5.45 -6.07
CA THR A 198 16.69 4.64 -7.30
C THR A 198 15.64 3.52 -7.31
N PHE A 199 15.29 3.00 -6.13
CA PHE A 199 14.27 1.98 -5.98
C PHE A 199 12.88 2.60 -6.07
N LEU A 200 12.60 3.60 -5.24
CA LEU A 200 11.31 4.29 -5.24
C LEU A 200 11.01 4.94 -6.58
N ARG A 201 12.00 5.52 -7.27
CA ARG A 201 11.82 6.07 -8.62
C ARG A 201 11.31 5.01 -9.60
N GLY A 202 11.91 3.82 -9.59
CA GLY A 202 11.47 2.73 -10.44
C GLY A 202 10.06 2.21 -10.10
N ARG A 203 9.59 2.37 -8.85
CA ARG A 203 8.20 2.07 -8.47
C ARG A 203 7.24 3.14 -8.99
N LEU A 204 7.59 4.41 -8.81
CA LEU A 204 6.79 5.55 -9.28
C LEU A 204 6.69 5.59 -10.80
N ASP A 205 7.78 5.35 -11.52
CA ASP A 205 7.79 5.26 -12.99
C ASP A 205 6.85 4.14 -13.47
N PHE A 206 6.74 3.05 -12.71
CA PHE A 206 5.83 1.97 -13.04
C PHE A 206 4.36 2.34 -12.79
N ILE A 207 4.06 3.04 -11.67
CA ILE A 207 2.73 3.62 -11.43
C ILE A 207 2.35 4.58 -12.57
N ASP A 208 3.27 5.42 -13.03
CA ASP A 208 3.06 6.32 -14.15
C ASP A 208 2.75 5.58 -15.45
N ILE A 209 3.44 4.47 -15.73
CA ILE A 209 3.15 3.62 -16.89
C ILE A 209 1.73 3.05 -16.81
N ILE A 210 1.31 2.57 -15.63
CA ILE A 210 -0.02 1.99 -15.42
C ILE A 210 -1.10 3.04 -15.64
N THR A 211 -0.98 4.18 -14.97
CA THR A 211 -1.97 5.26 -15.00
C THR A 211 -2.09 5.86 -16.40
N LYS A 212 -0.97 6.08 -17.11
CA LYS A 212 -0.98 6.50 -18.52
C LYS A 212 -1.63 5.48 -19.45
N SER A 213 -1.32 4.19 -19.30
CA SER A 213 -1.92 3.12 -20.11
C SER A 213 -3.44 3.04 -19.92
N SER A 214 -3.90 3.31 -18.70
CA SER A 214 -5.33 3.32 -18.34
C SER A 214 -6.03 4.66 -18.53
N SER A 215 -5.34 5.70 -18.99
CA SER A 215 -5.89 7.07 -19.13
C SER A 215 -6.52 7.63 -17.85
N VAL A 216 -5.92 7.33 -16.70
CA VAL A 216 -6.32 7.89 -15.39
C VAL A 216 -5.22 8.81 -14.85
N PRO A 217 -5.55 9.78 -13.97
CA PRO A 217 -4.55 10.64 -13.36
C PRO A 217 -3.50 9.85 -12.58
N GLY A 218 -2.24 10.29 -12.73
CA GLY A 218 -1.07 9.75 -12.02
C GLY A 218 -1.12 10.00 -10.50
N LEU A 219 -0.21 9.37 -9.74
CA LEU A 219 -0.17 9.50 -8.28
C LEU A 219 -0.04 10.95 -7.81
N PHE A 220 0.78 11.76 -8.49
CA PHE A 220 1.04 13.16 -8.14
C PHE A 220 0.09 14.17 -8.80
N GLU A 221 -0.87 13.70 -9.58
CA GLU A 221 -1.85 14.57 -10.26
C GLU A 221 -3.14 14.74 -9.44
N VAL A 222 -3.28 13.94 -8.37
CA VAL A 222 -4.42 13.96 -7.46
C VAL A 222 -3.92 13.87 -6.00
N PRO A 223 -4.73 14.27 -5.01
CA PRO A 223 -4.40 14.08 -3.60
C PRO A 223 -4.11 12.60 -3.29
N PHE A 224 -3.11 12.34 -2.46
CA PHE A 224 -2.78 10.98 -2.03
C PHE A 224 -2.38 10.89 -0.56
N ILE A 225 -2.59 9.71 0.01
CA ILE A 225 -2.15 9.31 1.34
C ILE A 225 -0.87 8.49 1.18
N LEU A 226 0.16 8.83 1.98
CA LEU A 226 1.34 8.00 2.14
C LEU A 226 1.17 7.16 3.41
N ASP A 227 0.99 5.87 3.22
CA ASP A 227 0.85 4.90 4.31
C ASP A 227 2.12 4.06 4.44
N ILE A 228 2.55 3.81 5.67
CA ILE A 228 3.82 3.16 5.97
C ILE A 228 3.62 2.19 7.12
N ASP A 229 3.71 0.88 6.85
CA ASP A 229 3.94 -0.11 7.89
C ASP A 229 5.43 -0.13 8.25
N LEU A 230 5.73 -0.10 9.55
CA LEU A 230 7.10 -0.17 10.03
C LEU A 230 7.74 -1.54 9.75
N ASP A 231 6.97 -2.61 9.63
CA ASP A 231 7.50 -3.92 9.33
C ASP A 231 8.10 -4.03 7.91
N TYR A 232 7.76 -3.10 7.02
CA TYR A 232 8.39 -2.90 5.70
C TYR A 232 9.91 -2.75 5.82
N PHE A 233 10.38 -2.12 6.91
CA PHE A 233 11.80 -1.88 7.16
C PHE A 233 12.43 -3.08 7.89
N ASN A 234 12.93 -4.06 7.13
CA ASN A 234 13.56 -5.24 7.74
C ASN A 234 15.04 -5.05 8.12
N THR A 235 15.66 -3.90 7.84
CA THR A 235 17.06 -3.59 8.19
C THR A 235 17.22 -2.13 8.61
N ARG A 236 18.28 -1.80 9.35
CA ARG A 236 18.59 -0.37 9.65
C ARG A 236 18.82 0.46 8.39
N THR A 237 19.49 -0.12 7.39
CA THR A 237 19.76 0.55 6.11
C THR A 237 18.47 0.91 5.37
N ALA A 238 17.41 0.08 5.50
CA ALA A 238 16.12 0.30 4.84
C ALA A 238 15.51 1.67 5.19
N VAL A 239 15.63 2.10 6.45
CA VAL A 239 15.13 3.40 6.94
C VAL A 239 16.23 4.48 7.02
N GLN A 240 17.46 4.14 6.65
CA GLN A 240 18.60 5.04 6.62
C GLN A 240 19.31 4.94 5.25
N PRO A 241 18.60 5.25 4.15
CA PRO A 241 19.15 5.13 2.80
C PRO A 241 20.27 6.14 2.57
N ALA A 242 21.18 5.83 1.65
CA ALA A 242 22.21 6.75 1.20
C ALA A 242 21.61 7.94 0.44
N ASP A 243 20.54 7.72 -0.33
CA ASP A 243 19.78 8.74 -1.05
C ASP A 243 18.28 8.61 -0.75
N HIS A 244 17.71 9.61 -0.06
CA HIS A 244 16.31 9.69 0.36
C HIS A 244 15.49 10.75 -0.38
N LEU A 245 16.03 11.37 -1.44
CA LEU A 245 15.36 12.51 -2.10
C LEU A 245 13.96 12.17 -2.62
N VAL A 246 13.78 10.98 -3.21
CA VAL A 246 12.45 10.56 -3.70
C VAL A 246 11.49 10.29 -2.55
N PHE A 247 11.97 9.73 -1.45
CA PHE A 247 11.15 9.50 -0.27
C PHE A 247 10.69 10.82 0.38
N HIS A 248 11.60 11.80 0.49
CA HIS A 248 11.26 13.14 0.95
C HIS A 248 10.25 13.84 0.03
N GLU A 249 10.31 13.59 -1.28
CA GLU A 249 9.29 14.10 -2.20
C GLU A 249 7.91 13.49 -1.96
N LEU A 250 7.83 12.18 -1.67
CA LEU A 250 6.58 11.53 -1.28
C LEU A 250 6.01 12.17 0.00
N ILE A 251 6.84 12.39 1.01
CA ILE A 251 6.44 13.06 2.26
C ILE A 251 5.87 14.46 2.00
N ARG A 252 6.56 15.25 1.17
CA ARG A 252 6.15 16.64 0.89
C ARG A 252 4.80 16.70 0.16
N ARG A 253 4.57 15.79 -0.79
CA ARG A 253 3.36 15.79 -1.63
C ARG A 253 2.16 15.06 -1.05
N ALA A 254 2.36 14.08 -0.16
CA ALA A 254 1.25 13.36 0.46
C ALA A 254 0.38 14.31 1.28
N GLU A 255 -0.93 14.14 1.29
CA GLU A 255 -1.84 14.97 2.10
C GLU A 255 -1.66 14.71 3.59
N ILE A 256 -1.67 13.43 3.95
CA ILE A 256 -1.40 12.92 5.29
C ILE A 256 -0.43 11.75 5.22
N ILE A 257 0.20 11.45 6.36
CA ILE A 257 1.06 10.27 6.54
C ILE A 257 0.46 9.39 7.64
N THR A 258 0.31 8.10 7.35
CA THR A 258 -0.11 7.09 8.34
C THR A 258 1.04 6.12 8.61
N ILE A 259 1.20 5.74 9.89
CA ILE A 259 2.29 4.87 10.35
C ILE A 259 1.72 3.73 11.20
N ALA A 260 1.76 2.51 10.68
CA ALA A 260 1.41 1.31 11.43
C ALA A 260 2.65 0.76 12.15
N ARG A 261 2.60 0.65 13.49
CA ARG A 261 3.77 0.29 14.30
C ARG A 261 4.05 -1.21 14.34
N GLU A 262 3.01 -2.02 14.27
CA GLU A 262 3.02 -3.48 14.22
C GLU A 262 4.22 -4.14 14.93
N PRO A 263 4.40 -3.92 16.25
CA PRO A 263 5.66 -4.24 16.95
C PRO A 263 6.03 -5.72 16.89
N LYS A 264 5.03 -6.59 16.79
CA LYS A 264 5.23 -8.03 16.60
C LYS A 264 5.78 -8.34 15.21
N CYS A 265 5.18 -7.78 14.16
CA CYS A 265 5.61 -7.97 12.77
C CYS A 265 7.02 -7.43 12.55
N VAL A 266 7.33 -6.22 13.04
CA VAL A 266 8.69 -5.65 13.05
C VAL A 266 9.70 -6.62 13.68
N THR A 267 9.34 -7.25 14.80
CA THR A 267 10.22 -8.18 15.49
C THR A 267 10.42 -9.47 14.70
N ASP A 268 9.34 -10.02 14.16
CA ASP A 268 9.32 -11.34 13.50
C ASP A 268 9.93 -11.30 12.08
N LEU A 269 9.89 -10.14 11.39
CA LEU A 269 10.24 -10.00 9.97
C LEU A 269 11.61 -9.37 9.69
N GLN A 270 12.23 -8.74 10.70
CA GLN A 270 13.57 -8.16 10.55
C GLN A 270 14.62 -9.20 10.11
N LYS A 271 15.61 -8.77 9.32
CA LYS A 271 16.66 -9.68 8.87
C LYS A 271 17.58 -10.09 10.03
N ARG A 272 18.16 -11.29 9.94
CA ARG A 272 19.08 -11.82 10.96
C ARG A 272 20.17 -10.80 11.31
N GLY A 273 20.39 -10.62 12.61
CA GLY A 273 21.39 -9.72 13.19
C GLY A 273 20.90 -8.29 13.42
N GLU A 274 19.74 -7.93 12.86
CA GLU A 274 19.10 -6.67 13.16
C GLU A 274 18.53 -6.68 14.59
N LYS A 275 18.33 -5.49 15.14
CA LYS A 275 17.73 -5.23 16.46
C LYS A 275 16.79 -4.04 16.33
N LEU A 276 15.80 -4.21 15.45
CA LEU A 276 14.79 -3.20 15.17
C LEU A 276 13.69 -3.29 16.22
N THR A 277 13.13 -2.14 16.55
CA THR A 277 11.91 -1.98 17.34
C THR A 277 11.03 -0.97 16.63
N SER A 278 9.71 -1.08 16.82
CA SER A 278 8.76 -0.09 16.28
C SER A 278 9.10 1.31 16.75
N ASP A 279 9.45 1.50 18.03
CA ASP A 279 9.88 2.80 18.59
C ASP A 279 11.07 3.42 17.83
N TRP A 280 12.08 2.61 17.51
CA TRP A 280 13.27 3.10 16.80
C TRP A 280 12.93 3.45 15.35
N LEU A 281 12.17 2.59 14.67
CA LEU A 281 11.74 2.81 13.29
C LEU A 281 10.83 4.04 13.17
N GLU A 282 9.87 4.20 14.07
CA GLU A 282 9.00 5.37 14.17
C GLU A 282 9.81 6.65 14.38
N THR A 283 10.83 6.60 15.26
CA THR A 283 11.73 7.73 15.51
C THR A 283 12.50 8.12 14.25
N GLU A 284 13.09 7.16 13.53
CA GLU A 284 13.81 7.43 12.28
C GLU A 284 12.88 7.92 11.18
N LEU A 285 11.68 7.37 11.06
CA LEU A 285 10.69 7.80 10.09
C LEU A 285 10.25 9.25 10.35
N LYS A 286 9.95 9.59 11.60
CA LYS A 286 9.64 10.97 11.99
C LYS A 286 10.82 11.92 11.82
N ARG A 287 12.07 11.45 11.89
CA ARG A 287 13.25 12.23 11.49
C ARG A 287 13.21 12.57 10.01
N HIS A 288 12.95 11.59 9.13
CA HIS A 288 12.78 11.85 7.69
C HIS A 288 11.64 12.83 7.39
N ILE A 289 10.51 12.72 8.09
CA ILE A 289 9.37 13.64 7.91
C ILE A 289 9.78 15.07 8.24
N ARG A 290 10.41 15.31 9.39
CA ARG A 290 10.91 16.64 9.78
C ARG A 290 11.92 17.20 8.79
N GLU A 291 12.89 16.38 8.36
CA GLU A 291 13.94 16.82 7.42
C GLU A 291 13.36 17.21 6.05
N ALA A 292 12.42 16.42 5.54
CA ALA A 292 11.76 16.68 4.26
C ALA A 292 10.96 17.99 4.28
N LEU A 293 10.29 18.30 5.39
CA LEU A 293 9.43 19.47 5.54
C LEU A 293 10.19 20.73 5.98
N SER A 294 11.31 20.57 6.67
CA SER A 294 12.19 21.68 7.06
C SER A 294 13.04 22.23 5.90
N THR A 295 13.22 21.44 4.84
CA THR A 295 14.01 21.85 3.68
C THR A 295 13.11 22.47 2.60
N PRO A 296 13.26 23.77 2.27
CA PRO A 296 12.47 24.37 1.20
C PRO A 296 12.75 23.67 -0.12
N ALA A 297 11.71 23.39 -0.90
CA ALA A 297 11.85 22.75 -2.19
C ALA A 297 12.80 23.54 -3.09
N SER A 298 13.91 22.91 -3.48
CA SER A 298 14.85 23.52 -4.42
C SER A 298 14.12 23.81 -5.74
N GLN A 299 14.38 24.97 -6.34
CA GLN A 299 13.70 25.48 -7.54
C GLN A 299 13.82 24.58 -8.80
N GLY A 300 14.49 23.42 -8.73
CA GLY A 300 14.58 22.44 -9.80
C GLY A 300 13.39 21.48 -9.93
N ASP A 301 12.48 21.41 -8.95
CA ASP A 301 11.31 20.52 -8.96
C ASP A 301 10.10 21.06 -9.76
N MET A 302 10.18 22.28 -10.30
CA MET A 302 9.05 22.95 -10.99
C MET A 302 9.07 22.86 -12.53
N THR A 303 10.02 22.14 -13.15
CA THR A 303 10.13 22.08 -14.61
C THR A 303 9.78 20.73 -15.21
N THR A 304 8.53 20.28 -15.07
CA THR A 304 7.94 19.26 -15.97
C THR A 304 6.42 19.43 -16.11
N THR A 305 5.92 20.65 -16.29
CA THR A 305 4.52 20.84 -16.72
C THR A 305 4.35 22.16 -17.47
N SER A 306 4.94 22.24 -18.66
CA SER A 306 4.44 23.08 -19.76
C SER A 306 5.40 23.00 -20.94
N GLN A 307 5.05 22.20 -21.95
CA GLN A 307 5.16 22.54 -23.38
C GLN A 307 4.92 21.30 -24.25
N THR A 308 3.66 21.12 -24.65
CA THR A 308 3.30 20.59 -25.97
C THR A 308 1.93 21.16 -26.35
N SER A 309 1.97 22.37 -26.90
CA SER A 309 0.89 22.94 -27.70
C SER A 309 1.54 23.83 -28.75
N ALA A 310 1.82 23.24 -29.90
CA ALA A 310 1.98 23.87 -31.20
C ALA A 310 1.71 22.82 -32.27
#